data_AF-A0A2N2Q1M8-F1
#
_entry.id   AF-A0A2N2Q1M8-F1
#
_cell.length_a   1.000
_cell.length_b   1.000
_cell.length_c   1.000
_cell.angle_alpha   90.00
_cell.angle_beta   90.00
_cell.angle_gamma   90.00
#
_symmetry.space_group_name_H-M   'P 1'
#
loop_
_entity.id
_entity.type
_entity.pdbx_description
1 polymer ?
#
loop_
_entity_poly.entity_id
_entity_poly.type
_entity_poly.pdbx_seq_one_letter_code
_entity_poly.pdbx_strand_id
1 'polypeptide(L)' 'GRRLANYLSVMTMEAQVIARACGKSHLHNLEPEDLVALTVEASAMAKVPLAGTDWIPGQRY' A
#
# COMPACT_ATOMS: atom_id res chain seq x y z
N GLY A 1 -24.32 7.17 10.23
CA GLY A 1 -23.54 6.15 10.95
C GLY A 1 -23.26 4.90 10.14
N ARG A 2 -24.28 4.06 9.89
CA ARG A 2 -24.10 2.69 9.36
C ARG A 2 -23.33 2.59 8.04
N ARG A 3 -23.58 3.45 7.05
CA ARG A 3 -22.88 3.42 5.76
C ARG A 3 -21.38 3.71 5.89
N LEU A 4 -21.02 4.70 6.72
CA LEU A 4 -19.62 5.02 7.00
C LEU A 4 -18.93 3.88 7.75
N ALA A 5 -19.60 3.30 8.76
CA ALA A 5 -19.07 2.15 9.49
C ALA A 5 -18.83 0.94 8.56
N ASN A 6 -19.78 0.66 7.66
CA ASN A 6 -19.63 -0.40 6.67
C ASN A 6 -18.48 -0.11 5.71
N TYR A 7 -18.34 1.13 5.24
CA TYR A 7 -17.26 1.53 4.35
C TYR A 7 -15.88 1.32 4.99
N LEU A 8 -15.69 1.78 6.22
CA LEU A 8 -14.43 1.58 6.95
C LEU A 8 -14.14 0.11 7.22
N SER A 9 -15.19 -0.68 7.52
CA SER A 9 -15.05 -2.13 7.69
C SER A 9 -14.58 -2.80 6.40
N VAL A 10 -15.13 -2.42 5.25
CA VAL A 10 -14.73 -2.96 3.94
C VAL A 10 -13.29 -2.55 3.60
N MET A 11 -12.95 -1.27 3.74
CA MET A 11 -11.56 -0.83 3.50
C MET A 11 -10.55 -1.57 4.39
N THR A 12 -10.91 -1.87 5.63
CA THR A 12 -10.04 -2.65 6.53
C THR A 12 -9.88 -4.09 6.05
N MET A 13 -10.95 -4.73 5.59
CA MET A 13 -10.88 -6.08 5.03
C MET A 13 -10.03 -6.12 3.76
N GLU A 14 -10.19 -5.15 2.86
CA GLU A 14 -9.41 -5.05 1.63
C GLU A 14 -7.92 -4.86 1.91
N ALA A 15 -7.56 -3.97 2.85
CA ALA A 15 -6.18 -3.78 3.26
C ALA A 15 -5.56 -5.08 3.80
N GLN A 16 -6.31 -5.85 4.59
CA GLN A 16 -5.85 -7.16 5.08
C GLN A 16 -5.72 -8.19 3.95
N VAL A 17 -6.59 -8.16 2.95
CA VAL A 17 -6.47 -9.04 1.77
C VAL A 17 -5.19 -8.73 1.01
N ILE A 18 -4.85 -7.45 0.83
CA ILE A 18 -3.59 -7.03 0.20
C ILE A 18 -2.38 -7.55 0.99
N ALA A 19 -2.36 -7.35 2.32
CA ALA A 19 -1.27 -7.85 3.16
C ALA A 19 -1.06 -9.38 3.01
N ARG A 20 -2.15 -10.15 2.97
CA ARG A 20 -2.08 -11.60 2.74
C ARG A 20 -1.60 -11.97 1.35
N ALA A 21 -1.97 -11.20 0.32
CA ALA A 21 -1.48 -11.41 -1.03
C ALA A 21 0.05 -11.23 -1.12
N CYS A 22 0.62 -10.34 -0.30
CA CYS A 22 2.06 -10.17 -0.11
C CYS A 22 2.69 -11.20 0.86
N GLY A 23 1.96 -12.23 1.30
CA GLY A 23 2.47 -13.24 2.22
C GLY A 23 2.58 -12.80 3.69
N LYS A 24 2.01 -11.65 4.06
CA LYS A 24 2.04 -11.10 5.42
C LYS A 24 0.76 -11.44 6.18
N SER A 25 0.91 -11.81 7.45
CA SER A 25 -0.23 -12.15 8.33
C SER A 25 -0.97 -10.92 8.89
N HIS A 26 -0.29 -9.78 8.99
CA HIS A 26 -0.86 -8.54 9.51
C HIS A 26 -0.44 -7.34 8.64
N LEU A 27 -1.29 -6.33 8.53
CA LEU A 27 -1.03 -5.12 7.72
C LEU A 27 0.24 -4.39 8.15
N HIS A 28 0.51 -4.35 9.46
CA HIS A 28 1.72 -3.74 10.03
C HIS A 28 3.03 -4.47 9.68
N ASN A 29 2.96 -5.65 9.05
CA ASN A 29 4.13 -6.42 8.65
C ASN A 29 4.48 -6.21 7.17
N LEU A 30 3.73 -5.38 6.45
CA LEU A 30 4.09 -4.99 5.08
C LEU A 30 5.39 -4.18 5.11
N GLU A 31 6.31 -4.57 4.25
CA GLU A 31 7.55 -3.87 3.99
C GLU A 31 7.43 -3.12 2.66
N PRO A 32 8.18 -2.02 2.46
CA PRO A 32 8.13 -1.26 1.20
C PRO A 32 8.40 -2.11 -0.04
N GLU A 33 9.23 -3.14 0.10
CA GLU A 33 9.57 -4.12 -0.95
C GLU A 33 8.41 -5.03 -1.38
N ASP A 34 7.34 -5.14 -0.58
CA ASP A 34 6.16 -5.92 -0.93
C ASP A 34 5.21 -5.17 -1.89
N LEU A 35 5.47 -3.88 -2.16
CA LEU A 35 4.53 -2.97 -2.82
C LEU A 35 5.18 -2.17 -3.96
N VAL A 36 4.36 -1.76 -4.91
CA VAL A 36 4.70 -0.80 -5.98
C VAL A 36 3.54 0.17 -6.18
N ALA A 37 3.86 1.41 -6.56
CA ALA A 37 2.87 2.45 -6.81
C ALA A 37 2.58 2.61 -8.30
N LEU A 38 1.32 2.84 -8.67
CA LEU A 38 0.91 3.09 -10.06
C LEU A 38 1.00 4.56 -10.49
N THR A 39 1.17 5.49 -9.53
CA THR A 39 1.35 6.92 -9.82
C THR A 39 2.57 7.49 -9.12
N VAL A 40 3.10 8.58 -9.67
CA VAL A 40 4.30 9.26 -9.14
C VAL A 40 4.02 9.84 -7.76
N GLU A 41 2.84 10.41 -7.54
CA GLU A 41 2.43 10.99 -6.27
C GLU A 41 2.31 9.90 -5.19
N ALA A 42 1.69 8.77 -5.52
CA ALA A 42 1.57 7.64 -4.59
C ALA A 42 2.95 7.07 -4.24
N SER A 43 3.84 6.95 -5.22
CA SER A 43 5.23 6.53 -5.01
C SER A 43 5.96 7.49 -4.06
N ALA A 44 5.82 8.80 -4.28
CA ALA A 44 6.44 9.82 -3.44
C ALA A 44 5.89 9.83 -2.00
N MET A 45 4.58 9.67 -1.83
CA MET A 45 3.91 9.70 -0.52
C MET A 45 4.17 8.43 0.29
N ALA A 46 4.12 7.26 -0.34
CA ALA A 46 4.27 5.97 0.31
C ALA A 46 5.73 5.49 0.38
N LYS A 47 6.65 6.14 -0.35
CA LYS A 47 8.07 5.78 -0.46
C LYS A 47 8.28 4.34 -0.94
N VAL A 48 7.54 3.97 -1.99
CA VAL A 48 7.63 2.67 -2.67
C VAL A 48 7.91 2.90 -4.15
N PRO A 49 8.56 1.97 -4.88
CA PRO A 49 8.94 2.18 -6.28
C PRO A 49 7.74 2.42 -7.19
N LEU A 50 7.94 3.23 -8.23
CA LEU A 50 6.96 3.36 -9.32
C LEU A 50 6.96 2.06 -10.16
N ALA A 51 5.77 1.54 -10.45
CA ALA A 51 5.59 0.30 -11.17
C ALA A 51 6.41 0.25 -12.48
N GLY A 52 7.17 -0.84 -12.64
CA GLY A 52 8.07 -1.05 -13.78
C GLY A 52 9.44 -0.37 -13.65
N THR A 53 9.76 0.22 -12.49
CA THR A 53 11.05 0.89 -12.22
C THR A 53 11.50 0.65 -10.78
N ASP A 54 12.78 0.90 -10.50
CA ASP A 54 13.33 0.97 -9.14
C ASP A 54 13.33 2.41 -8.57
N TRP A 55 12.63 3.34 -9.22
CA TRP A 55 12.70 4.76 -8.90
C TRP A 55 11.64 5.17 -7.87
N ILE A 56 12.08 5.90 -6.84
CA ILE A 56 11.23 6.53 -5.82
C ILE A 56 11.45 8.05 -5.89
N PRO A 57 10.42 8.85 -6.21
CA PRO A 57 10.54 10.30 -6.30
C PRO A 57 11.02 10.93 -4.98
N GLY A 58 12.05 11.77 -5.07
CA GLY A 58 12.61 12.48 -3.92
C GLY A 58 13.60 11.67 -3.06
N GLN A 59 13.74 10.37 -3.29
CA GLN A 59 14.80 9.58 -2.68
C GLN A 59 16.10 9.86 -3.45
N ARG A 60 17.03 10.58 -2.81
CA ARG A 60 18.39 10.78 -3.36
C ARG A 60 19.21 9.53 -3.06
N TYR A 61 19.92 9.05 -4.09
CA TYR A 61 20.87 7.94 -4.03
C TYR A 61 21.89 8.09 -2.90
#